data_AF-A0A0F8XMW8-F1
#
_entry.id   AF-A0A0F8XMW8-F1
#
_cell.length_a   1.000
_cell.length_b   1.000
_cell.length_c   1.000
_cell.angle_alpha   90.00
_cell.angle_beta   90.00
_cell.angle_gamma   90.00
#
_symmetry.space_group_name_H-M   'P 1'
#
loop_
_entity.id
_entity.type
_entity.pdbx_description
1 polymer ?
#
loop_
_entity_poly.entity_id
_entity_poly.type
_entity_poly.pdbx_seq_one_letter_code
_entity_poly.pdbx_strand_id
1 'polypeptide(L)'
;MTAQIDNEIETESPSLFNYLRQEIPLEDIRDYASPRRIKSIDFVKGFAIVFIILAHTAPAWLDSDSYYIYGLLFSLLDILGPSLFVFLSALSVIFSVKRKEGILPSKIIRNRIITRGFVLVIIGMLTNIVIIEAGQVRIAIFGWNIITFLGFAQIFSFYILKLKKSKRILIGLLIIIFSPFLRAFLYEGKGSGNIFLKFLLSFLHYIITSPTPHLTLLPWISICFISTIFGEYIFEAMNKGTEDAYVGMFRIFFVWGIVFILLGIFFIFPNGLNLMDWQPGWALQTEASMVGGFSEYPFLENLKIAKLGIPGIPGMPNFLIRGTSANMFYNQGASLLLIAIFFYFIDIKNKSSNIINVFIYYGKTSLSLFLVHFLFIPLFFNQFGIVLFLIVGISYIGFMGLFMYLWLEYFKGVGSPEWLMVQLGRIGQKSGEAVKKTSKKVYSKIRKKERVKKMEDFMKKL
;
A
#
# COMPACT_ATOMS: atom_id res chain seq x y z
N MET A 1 -65.47 -5.85 -2.96
CA MET A 1 -64.01 -6.08 -2.91
C MET A 1 -63.32 -4.81 -3.38
N THR A 2 -62.95 -3.93 -2.45
CA THR A 2 -62.28 -2.66 -2.72
C THR A 2 -60.78 -2.93 -2.80
N ALA A 3 -60.22 -2.81 -4.00
CA ALA A 3 -58.79 -2.91 -4.24
C ALA A 3 -58.08 -1.75 -3.52
N GLN A 4 -57.34 -2.08 -2.45
CA GLN A 4 -56.35 -1.16 -1.89
C GLN A 4 -55.24 -1.00 -2.93
N ILE A 5 -55.25 0.14 -3.63
CA ILE A 5 -54.11 0.60 -4.42
C ILE A 5 -53.04 1.01 -3.41
N ASP A 6 -52.11 0.09 -3.15
CA ASP A 6 -50.86 0.40 -2.47
C ASP A 6 -50.08 1.37 -3.35
N ASN A 7 -50.23 2.67 -3.07
CA ASN A 7 -49.36 3.71 -3.61
C ASN A 7 -47.95 3.48 -3.08
N GLU A 8 -47.16 2.65 -3.78
CA GLU A 8 -45.72 2.63 -3.62
C GLU A 8 -45.21 4.03 -3.95
N ILE A 9 -44.81 4.74 -2.90
CA ILE A 9 -44.10 6.02 -3.01
C ILE A 9 -42.81 5.70 -3.78
N GLU A 10 -42.79 6.02 -5.07
CA GLU A 10 -41.58 6.08 -5.88
C GLU A 10 -40.68 7.13 -5.25
N THR A 11 -39.80 6.69 -4.35
CA THR A 11 -38.73 7.54 -3.88
C THR A 11 -37.77 7.71 -5.05
N GLU A 12 -37.73 8.92 -5.64
CA GLU A 12 -36.71 9.40 -6.59
C GLU A 12 -35.30 9.43 -5.94
N SER A 13 -34.89 8.35 -5.27
CA SER A 13 -33.48 8.18 -4.96
C SER A 13 -32.78 7.89 -6.29
N PRO A 14 -31.74 8.67 -6.69
CA PRO A 14 -30.96 8.36 -7.89
C PRO A 14 -30.58 6.89 -7.81
N SER A 15 -30.69 6.18 -8.93
CA SER A 15 -30.60 4.72 -9.01
C SER A 15 -29.47 4.16 -8.12
N LEU A 16 -29.79 3.84 -6.86
CA LEU A 16 -28.96 3.03 -5.97
C LEU A 16 -28.81 1.60 -6.53
N PHE A 17 -29.51 1.33 -7.63
CA PHE A 17 -29.45 0.21 -8.56
C PHE A 17 -28.08 0.11 -9.26
N ASN A 18 -27.14 -0.46 -8.53
CA ASN A 18 -26.22 -1.50 -9.02
C ASN A 18 -25.46 -2.16 -7.86
N TYR A 19 -25.51 -1.58 -6.66
CA TYR A 19 -24.78 -2.05 -5.48
C TYR A 19 -25.26 -3.39 -4.89
N LEU A 20 -26.37 -3.93 -5.37
CA LEU A 20 -27.08 -5.08 -4.77
C LEU A 20 -27.28 -6.25 -5.75
N ARG A 21 -26.63 -6.26 -6.92
CA ARG A 21 -26.70 -7.40 -7.84
C ARG A 21 -26.11 -8.66 -7.19
N GLN A 22 -26.79 -9.80 -7.33
CA GLN A 22 -26.31 -11.09 -6.82
C GLN A 22 -24.98 -11.48 -7.47
N GLU A 23 -24.85 -11.28 -8.79
CA GLU A 23 -23.59 -11.43 -9.50
C GLU A 23 -22.67 -10.23 -9.25
N ILE A 24 -21.38 -10.48 -9.01
CA ILE A 24 -20.37 -9.43 -9.02
C ILE A 24 -20.04 -9.19 -10.49
N PRO A 25 -20.29 -8.00 -11.06
CA PRO A 25 -19.82 -7.68 -12.40
C PRO A 25 -18.32 -7.97 -12.50
N LEU A 26 -17.88 -8.57 -13.58
CA LEU A 26 -16.45 -8.79 -13.85
C LEU A 26 -15.70 -7.46 -13.80
N GLU A 27 -16.39 -6.41 -14.26
CA GLU A 27 -16.01 -5.02 -14.08
C GLU A 27 -15.81 -4.77 -12.61
N ASP A 28 -16.76 -4.89 -11.69
CA ASP A 28 -16.53 -4.62 -10.25
C ASP A 28 -15.37 -5.43 -9.64
N ILE A 29 -15.07 -6.66 -10.09
CA ILE A 29 -13.86 -7.40 -9.66
C ILE A 29 -12.58 -6.72 -10.20
N ARG A 30 -12.61 -6.27 -11.46
CA ARG A 30 -11.57 -5.47 -12.14
C ARG A 30 -11.56 -3.99 -11.71
N ASP A 31 -12.69 -3.48 -11.22
CA ASP A 31 -13.21 -2.12 -10.97
C ASP A 31 -13.65 -1.97 -9.50
N TYR A 32 -12.96 -2.63 -8.57
CA TYR A 32 -12.66 -2.06 -7.24
C TYR A 32 -11.83 -0.75 -7.32
N ALA A 33 -11.95 -0.08 -8.46
CA ALA A 33 -11.06 0.84 -9.11
C ALA A 33 -11.80 1.52 -10.29
N SER A 34 -12.87 2.26 -10.01
CA SER A 34 -13.10 3.58 -10.60
C SER A 34 -13.08 3.72 -12.18
N PRO A 35 -14.16 4.15 -12.85
CA PRO A 35 -14.16 4.43 -14.31
C PRO A 35 -13.28 5.63 -14.78
N ARG A 36 -12.48 6.23 -13.89
CA ARG A 36 -11.44 7.22 -14.20
C ARG A 36 -10.15 6.79 -13.50
N ARG A 37 -9.51 5.70 -13.94
CA ARG A 37 -8.15 5.35 -13.48
C ARG A 37 -7.13 6.08 -14.34
N ILE A 38 -6.04 6.50 -13.73
CA ILE A 38 -4.88 7.04 -14.45
C ILE A 38 -4.05 5.86 -14.93
N LYS A 39 -3.78 5.81 -16.24
CA LYS A 39 -3.11 4.67 -16.87
C LYS A 39 -1.69 4.52 -16.36
N SER A 40 -0.96 5.62 -16.14
CA SER A 40 0.40 5.54 -15.57
C SER A 40 0.44 4.99 -14.15
N ILE A 41 -0.54 5.27 -13.28
CA ILE A 41 -0.56 4.72 -11.92
C ILE A 41 -0.68 3.20 -11.97
N ASP A 42 -1.57 2.69 -12.81
CA ASP A 42 -1.71 1.25 -13.03
C ASP A 42 -0.45 0.66 -13.66
N PHE A 43 0.13 1.33 -14.65
CA PHE A 43 1.40 0.91 -15.25
C PHE A 43 2.53 0.81 -14.21
N VAL A 44 2.74 1.85 -13.40
CA VAL A 44 3.80 1.88 -12.38
C VAL A 44 3.57 0.81 -11.31
N LYS A 45 2.32 0.55 -10.95
CA LYS A 45 1.97 -0.56 -10.04
C LYS A 45 2.26 -1.92 -10.65
N GLY A 46 1.98 -2.08 -11.95
CA GLY A 46 2.33 -3.27 -12.72
C GLY A 46 3.83 -3.49 -12.84
N PHE A 47 4.57 -2.40 -13.05
CA PHE A 47 6.02 -2.40 -13.05
C PHE A 47 6.57 -2.83 -11.69
N ALA A 48 6.06 -2.24 -10.61
CA ALA A 48 6.48 -2.58 -9.25
C ALA A 48 6.22 -4.06 -8.90
N ILE A 49 5.05 -4.62 -9.25
CA ILE A 49 4.75 -6.02 -8.93
C ILE A 49 5.67 -6.99 -9.67
N VAL A 50 6.15 -6.66 -10.87
CA VAL A 50 7.13 -7.47 -11.59
C VAL A 50 8.46 -7.54 -10.82
N PHE A 51 8.98 -6.41 -10.35
CA PHE A 51 10.20 -6.38 -9.54
C PHE A 51 10.02 -7.07 -8.19
N ILE A 52 8.85 -6.95 -7.58
CA ILE A 52 8.52 -7.68 -6.35
C ILE A 52 8.56 -9.19 -6.61
N ILE A 53 7.95 -9.69 -7.69
CA ILE A 53 7.98 -11.12 -8.04
C ILE A 53 9.42 -11.59 -8.22
N LEU A 54 10.23 -10.87 -9.02
CA LEU A 54 11.64 -11.20 -9.23
C LEU A 54 12.44 -11.21 -7.94
N ALA A 55 12.19 -10.27 -7.04
CA ALA A 55 12.87 -10.20 -5.74
C ALA A 55 12.50 -11.35 -4.79
N HIS A 56 11.29 -11.92 -4.90
CA HIS A 56 10.89 -13.08 -4.09
C HIS A 56 11.32 -14.40 -4.72
N THR A 57 11.43 -14.50 -6.05
CA THR A 57 11.92 -15.71 -6.73
C THR A 57 13.44 -15.81 -6.71
N ALA A 58 14.17 -14.70 -6.82
CA ALA A 58 15.63 -14.67 -6.82
C ALA A 58 16.26 -15.44 -5.64
N PRO A 59 15.88 -15.20 -4.36
CA PRO A 59 16.52 -15.88 -3.25
C PRO A 59 16.20 -17.38 -3.18
N ALA A 60 15.11 -17.81 -3.80
CA ALA A 60 14.77 -19.22 -3.88
C ALA A 60 15.43 -19.92 -5.08
N TRP A 61 15.58 -19.24 -6.22
CA TRP A 61 15.91 -19.89 -7.49
C TRP A 61 17.37 -19.75 -7.92
N LEU A 62 18.06 -18.69 -7.49
CA LEU A 62 19.46 -18.49 -7.83
C LEU A 62 20.35 -19.55 -7.17
N ASP A 63 21.31 -20.08 -7.93
CA ASP A 63 22.37 -20.92 -7.36
C ASP A 63 23.28 -20.13 -6.39
N SER A 64 24.05 -20.86 -5.58
CA SER A 64 24.93 -20.28 -4.57
C SER A 64 25.97 -19.32 -5.15
N ASP A 65 26.47 -19.63 -6.34
CA ASP A 65 27.55 -18.88 -7.01
C ASP A 65 27.04 -17.55 -7.55
N SER A 66 25.76 -17.50 -7.91
CA SER A 66 25.05 -16.33 -8.42
C SER A 66 24.39 -15.48 -7.34
N TYR A 67 24.25 -16.00 -6.13
CA TYR A 67 23.47 -15.39 -5.05
C TYR A 67 23.98 -14.00 -4.64
N TYR A 68 25.27 -13.70 -4.81
CA TYR A 68 25.82 -12.37 -4.51
C TYR A 68 25.17 -11.24 -5.33
N ILE A 69 24.75 -11.53 -6.57
CA ILE A 69 24.07 -10.55 -7.44
C ILE A 69 22.72 -10.16 -6.87
N TYR A 70 22.02 -11.09 -6.22
CA TYR A 70 20.76 -10.77 -5.53
C TYR A 70 21.01 -9.70 -4.46
N GLY A 71 22.06 -9.86 -3.63
CA GLY A 71 22.42 -8.85 -2.62
C GLY A 71 22.69 -7.47 -3.23
N LEU A 72 23.41 -7.40 -4.35
CA LEU A 72 23.71 -6.14 -5.03
C LEU A 72 22.46 -5.50 -5.65
N LEU A 73 21.75 -6.25 -6.52
CA LEU A 73 20.61 -5.73 -7.28
C LEU A 73 19.44 -5.39 -6.36
N PHE A 74 19.16 -6.22 -5.36
CA PHE A 74 18.05 -5.97 -4.46
C PHE A 74 18.27 -4.71 -3.62
N SER A 75 19.53 -4.42 -3.26
CA SER A 75 19.89 -3.17 -2.57
C SER A 75 19.66 -1.94 -3.44
N LEU A 76 19.99 -2.00 -4.74
CA LEU A 76 19.88 -0.87 -5.66
C LEU A 76 18.45 -0.66 -6.19
N LEU A 77 17.71 -1.75 -6.37
CA LEU A 77 16.39 -1.74 -7.00
C LEU A 77 15.22 -1.69 -5.98
N ASP A 78 15.52 -1.48 -4.70
CA ASP A 78 14.50 -1.40 -3.64
C ASP A 78 13.43 -0.32 -3.91
N ILE A 79 13.83 0.77 -4.58
CA ILE A 79 12.94 1.86 -5.01
C ILE A 79 11.80 1.38 -5.93
N LEU A 80 11.96 0.23 -6.60
CA LEU A 80 10.97 -0.34 -7.52
C LEU A 80 10.03 -1.33 -6.83
N GLY A 81 10.32 -1.69 -5.58
CA GLY A 81 9.67 -2.80 -4.88
C GLY A 81 8.59 -2.34 -3.87
N PRO A 82 8.69 -2.75 -2.60
CA PRO A 82 7.67 -2.50 -1.59
C PRO A 82 7.33 -1.02 -1.34
N SER A 83 8.32 -0.14 -1.38
CA SER A 83 8.14 1.30 -1.11
C SER A 83 7.20 1.97 -2.11
N LEU A 84 7.46 1.78 -3.40
CA LEU A 84 6.62 2.23 -4.49
C LEU A 84 5.21 1.62 -4.40
N PHE A 85 5.12 0.33 -4.09
CA PHE A 85 3.84 -0.37 -3.98
C PHE A 85 2.97 0.16 -2.82
N VAL A 86 3.57 0.43 -1.66
CA VAL A 86 2.90 1.07 -0.51
C VAL A 86 2.43 2.47 -0.88
N PHE A 87 3.29 3.26 -1.52
CA PHE A 87 2.96 4.62 -1.95
C PHE A 87 1.72 4.62 -2.86
N LEU A 88 1.69 3.75 -3.87
CA LEU A 88 0.56 3.62 -4.80
C LEU A 88 -0.71 3.08 -4.13
N SER A 89 -0.58 2.19 -3.15
CA SER A 89 -1.72 1.69 -2.38
C SER A 89 -2.37 2.79 -1.55
N ALA A 90 -1.58 3.62 -0.88
CA ALA A 90 -2.08 4.78 -0.15
C ALA A 90 -2.77 5.80 -1.08
N LEU A 91 -2.23 6.02 -2.29
CA LEU A 91 -2.89 6.84 -3.31
C LEU A 91 -4.30 6.33 -3.66
N SER A 92 -4.47 5.02 -3.79
CA SER A 92 -5.77 4.41 -4.14
C SER A 92 -6.87 4.70 -3.13
N VAL A 93 -6.53 4.88 -1.85
CA VAL A 93 -7.48 5.21 -0.78
C VAL A 93 -8.06 6.60 -1.00
N ILE A 94 -7.23 7.56 -1.41
CA ILE A 94 -7.63 8.96 -1.62
C ILE A 94 -8.67 9.03 -2.74
N PHE A 95 -8.41 8.35 -3.87
CA PHE A 95 -9.38 8.30 -4.96
C PHE A 95 -10.70 7.65 -4.54
N SER A 96 -10.64 6.61 -3.71
CA SER A 96 -11.83 5.94 -3.17
C SER A 96 -12.63 6.86 -2.24
N VAL A 97 -11.97 7.63 -1.37
CA VAL A 97 -12.60 8.57 -0.44
C VAL A 97 -13.18 9.76 -1.19
N LYS A 98 -12.33 10.51 -1.92
CA LYS A 98 -12.68 11.79 -2.54
C LYS A 98 -13.79 11.67 -3.58
N ARG A 99 -13.86 10.55 -4.29
CA ARG A 99 -14.95 10.30 -5.25
C ARG A 99 -16.30 10.05 -4.59
N LYS A 100 -16.30 9.45 -3.39
CA LYS A 100 -17.52 9.10 -2.66
C LYS A 100 -17.94 10.22 -1.70
N GLU A 101 -17.04 11.15 -1.41
CA GLU A 101 -17.31 12.34 -0.62
C GLU A 101 -18.44 13.16 -1.28
N GLY A 102 -19.41 13.59 -0.48
CA GLY A 102 -20.63 14.25 -0.97
C GLY A 102 -21.70 13.32 -1.55
N ILE A 103 -21.34 12.11 -2.02
CA ILE A 103 -22.29 11.14 -2.61
C ILE A 103 -22.78 10.13 -1.56
N LEU A 104 -21.85 9.59 -0.75
CA LEU A 104 -22.15 8.56 0.24
C LEU A 104 -21.89 9.10 1.66
N PRO A 105 -22.68 8.63 2.66
CA PRO A 105 -22.39 8.90 4.07
C PRO A 105 -20.96 8.51 4.45
N SER A 106 -20.26 9.40 5.17
CA SER A 106 -18.86 9.20 5.60
C SER A 106 -18.66 7.89 6.38
N LYS A 107 -19.66 7.44 7.14
CA LYS A 107 -19.67 6.16 7.86
C LYS A 107 -19.58 4.96 6.91
N ILE A 108 -20.24 5.00 5.75
CA ILE A 108 -20.20 3.91 4.75
C ILE A 108 -18.83 3.86 4.09
N ILE A 109 -18.29 5.03 3.70
CA ILE A 109 -16.94 5.14 3.12
C ILE A 109 -15.90 4.58 4.08
N ARG A 110 -15.95 5.02 5.35
CA ARG A 110 -15.09 4.54 6.43
C ARG A 110 -15.15 3.02 6.56
N ASN A 111 -16.35 2.47 6.74
CA ASN A 111 -16.51 1.04 6.97
C ASN A 111 -15.97 0.23 5.78
N ARG A 112 -16.19 0.67 4.53
CA ARG A 112 -15.64 -0.02 3.36
C ARG A 112 -14.11 -0.04 3.35
N ILE A 113 -13.47 1.08 3.68
CA ILE A 113 -12.00 1.16 3.72
C ILE A 113 -11.45 0.33 4.89
N ILE A 114 -12.07 0.41 6.07
CA ILE A 114 -11.66 -0.37 7.24
C ILE A 114 -11.82 -1.86 6.98
N THR A 115 -12.96 -2.31 6.42
CA THR A 115 -13.16 -3.72 6.08
C THR A 115 -12.10 -4.19 5.09
N ARG A 116 -11.82 -3.42 4.02
CA ARG A 116 -10.78 -3.77 3.04
C ARG A 116 -9.40 -3.89 3.69
N GLY A 117 -9.02 -2.90 4.51
CA GLY A 117 -7.76 -2.90 5.23
C GLY A 117 -7.66 -4.07 6.21
N PHE A 118 -8.74 -4.38 6.92
CA PHE A 118 -8.80 -5.49 7.87
C PHE A 118 -8.67 -6.85 7.18
N VAL A 119 -9.31 -7.04 6.02
CA VAL A 119 -9.15 -8.26 5.21
C VAL A 119 -7.70 -8.43 4.78
N LEU A 120 -7.03 -7.36 4.35
CA LEU A 120 -5.59 -7.41 4.04
C LEU A 120 -4.74 -7.74 5.25
N VAL A 121 -5.04 -7.18 6.43
CA VAL A 121 -4.34 -7.51 7.68
C VAL A 121 -4.51 -8.99 8.01
N ILE A 122 -5.72 -9.55 7.89
CA ILE A 122 -5.94 -10.99 8.13
C ILE A 122 -5.15 -11.83 7.13
N ILE A 123 -5.23 -11.53 5.83
CA ILE A 123 -4.48 -12.28 4.81
C ILE A 123 -2.99 -12.20 5.10
N GLY A 124 -2.46 -11.02 5.43
CA GLY A 124 -1.07 -10.83 5.81
C GLY A 124 -0.68 -11.63 7.05
N MET A 125 -1.48 -11.61 8.11
CA MET A 125 -1.23 -12.41 9.31
C MET A 125 -1.23 -13.91 9.01
N LEU A 126 -2.17 -14.40 8.18
CA LEU A 126 -2.20 -15.79 7.73
C LEU A 126 -0.94 -16.16 6.95
N THR A 127 -0.42 -15.26 6.11
CA THR A 127 0.84 -15.50 5.38
C THR A 127 2.07 -15.54 6.29
N ASN A 128 2.00 -15.01 7.53
CA ASN A 128 3.09 -15.13 8.49
C ASN A 128 3.04 -16.41 9.34
N ILE A 129 1.96 -17.20 9.29
CA ILE A 129 1.84 -18.42 10.13
C ILE A 129 2.94 -19.43 9.79
N VAL A 130 3.32 -19.53 8.53
CA VAL A 130 4.35 -20.44 8.05
C VAL A 130 5.49 -19.62 7.47
N ILE A 131 6.43 -19.24 8.33
CA ILE A 131 7.72 -18.71 7.89
C ILE A 131 8.72 -19.86 7.93
N ILE A 132 9.25 -20.22 6.77
CA ILE A 132 10.37 -21.16 6.65
C ILE A 132 11.64 -20.32 6.60
N GLU A 133 12.34 -20.24 7.72
CA GLU A 133 13.61 -19.49 7.83
C GLU A 133 14.71 -20.49 8.19
N ALA A 134 15.72 -20.61 7.32
CA ALA A 134 16.84 -21.55 7.48
C ALA A 134 16.41 -23.01 7.78
N GLY A 135 15.33 -23.47 7.15
CA GLY A 135 14.80 -24.83 7.35
C GLY A 135 14.01 -25.04 8.64
N GLN A 136 13.84 -24.01 9.47
CA GLN A 136 12.97 -24.05 10.66
C GLN A 136 11.63 -23.39 10.35
N VAL A 137 10.54 -24.08 10.67
CA VAL A 137 9.18 -23.50 10.63
C VAL A 137 9.00 -22.67 11.91
N ARG A 138 8.92 -21.34 11.75
CA ARG A 138 8.59 -20.43 12.84
C ARG A 138 7.16 -19.94 12.67
N ILE A 139 6.37 -20.08 13.73
CA ILE A 139 5.01 -19.55 13.80
C ILE A 139 5.10 -18.12 14.33
N ALA A 140 4.94 -17.14 13.44
CA ALA A 140 4.89 -15.72 13.80
C ALA A 140 3.55 -15.12 13.37
N ILE A 141 2.51 -15.21 14.22
CA ILE A 141 1.16 -14.73 13.84
C ILE A 141 1.17 -13.22 13.52
N PHE A 142 1.95 -12.46 14.30
CA PHE A 142 2.13 -11.02 14.10
C PHE A 142 3.46 -10.77 13.37
N GLY A 143 3.48 -9.77 12.49
CA GLY A 143 4.63 -9.49 11.61
C GLY A 143 4.25 -8.43 10.59
N TRP A 144 5.09 -7.40 10.48
CA TRP A 144 4.99 -6.42 9.41
C TRP A 144 5.53 -7.00 8.10
N ASN A 145 4.73 -7.85 7.46
CA ASN A 145 4.89 -8.11 6.04
C ASN A 145 4.20 -7.01 5.23
N ILE A 146 4.47 -7.00 3.93
CA ILE A 146 3.93 -5.98 3.04
C ILE A 146 2.41 -5.98 2.99
N ILE A 147 1.74 -7.13 3.02
CA ILE A 147 0.26 -7.23 2.97
C ILE A 147 -0.36 -6.64 4.23
N THR A 148 0.15 -7.03 5.41
CA THR A 148 -0.26 -6.49 6.71
C THR A 148 -0.09 -4.98 6.70
N PHE A 149 1.09 -4.51 6.28
CA PHE A 149 1.38 -3.08 6.19
C PHE A 149 0.42 -2.36 5.23
N LEU A 150 0.11 -2.93 4.06
CA LEU A 150 -0.87 -2.37 3.11
C LEU A 150 -2.26 -2.25 3.72
N GLY A 151 -2.69 -3.24 4.52
CA GLY A 151 -3.95 -3.20 5.24
C GLY A 151 -4.02 -2.05 6.24
N PHE A 152 -2.96 -1.87 7.04
CA PHE A 152 -2.82 -0.74 7.96
C PHE A 152 -2.72 0.60 7.22
N ALA A 153 -1.94 0.68 6.13
CA ALA A 153 -1.78 1.87 5.31
C ALA A 153 -3.13 2.35 4.76
N GLN A 154 -4.03 1.44 4.40
CA GLN A 154 -5.39 1.81 3.98
C GLN A 154 -6.20 2.46 5.09
N ILE A 155 -6.16 1.87 6.30
CA ILE A 155 -6.87 2.37 7.47
C ILE A 155 -6.31 3.74 7.87
N PHE A 156 -4.98 3.85 7.99
CA PHE A 156 -4.32 5.09 8.37
C PHE A 156 -4.56 6.21 7.35
N SER A 157 -4.43 5.93 6.05
CA SER A 157 -4.67 6.92 4.99
C SER A 157 -6.06 7.56 5.09
N PHE A 158 -7.10 6.79 5.44
CA PHE A 158 -8.44 7.33 5.65
C PHE A 158 -8.49 8.36 6.79
N TYR A 159 -7.84 8.08 7.92
CA TYR A 159 -7.83 9.01 9.06
C TYR A 159 -6.90 10.20 8.82
N ILE A 160 -5.75 9.97 8.20
CA ILE A 160 -4.77 10.98 7.80
C ILE A 160 -5.41 12.03 6.88
N LEU A 161 -6.29 11.62 5.96
CA LEU A 161 -7.00 12.55 5.05
C LEU A 161 -7.89 13.58 5.76
N LYS A 162 -8.24 13.36 7.04
CA LYS A 162 -8.99 14.34 7.84
C LYS A 162 -8.11 15.49 8.34
N LEU A 163 -6.79 15.35 8.25
CA LEU A 163 -5.82 16.35 8.66
C LEU A 163 -5.54 17.34 7.51
N LYS A 164 -5.33 18.61 7.87
CA LYS A 164 -4.86 19.64 6.92
C LYS A 164 -3.52 19.22 6.29
N LYS A 165 -3.29 19.59 5.02
CA LYS A 165 -2.06 19.26 4.26
C LYS A 165 -0.78 19.58 5.07
N SER A 166 -0.70 20.76 5.69
CA SER A 166 0.45 21.18 6.50
C SER A 166 0.73 20.27 7.71
N LYS A 167 -0.31 19.83 8.43
CA LYS A 167 -0.17 18.90 9.55
C LYS A 167 0.31 17.53 9.09
N ARG A 168 -0.12 17.07 7.91
CA ARG A 168 0.36 15.82 7.32
C ARG A 168 1.84 15.87 6.97
N ILE A 169 2.29 16.98 6.37
CA ILE A 169 3.71 17.22 6.09
C ILE A 169 4.50 17.18 7.39
N LEU A 170 4.11 17.97 8.39
CA LEU A 170 4.82 18.05 9.67
C LEU A 170 4.92 16.68 10.34
N ILE A 171 3.81 15.94 10.50
CA ILE A 171 3.81 14.63 11.14
C ILE A 171 4.62 13.61 10.33
N GLY A 172 4.46 13.60 8.99
CA GLY A 172 5.22 12.72 8.11
C GLY A 172 6.74 12.93 8.24
N LEU A 173 7.19 14.19 8.24
CA LEU A 173 8.60 14.55 8.42
C LEU A 173 9.12 14.19 9.82
N LEU A 174 8.35 14.47 10.87
CA LEU A 174 8.71 14.08 12.24
C LEU A 174 8.87 12.57 12.36
N ILE A 175 7.96 11.78 11.78
CA ILE A 175 8.09 10.32 11.76
C ILE A 175 9.38 9.91 11.04
N ILE A 176 9.65 10.44 9.84
CA ILE A 176 10.86 10.08 9.10
C ILE A 176 12.13 10.37 9.90
N ILE A 177 12.23 11.56 10.49
CA ILE A 177 13.44 12.03 11.19
C ILE A 177 13.64 11.28 12.52
N PHE A 178 12.58 11.09 13.31
CA PHE A 178 12.69 10.52 14.66
C PHE A 178 12.60 8.99 14.70
N SER A 179 12.24 8.31 13.60
CA SER A 179 12.08 6.85 13.62
C SER A 179 13.38 6.09 13.94
N PRO A 180 14.55 6.40 13.36
CA PRO A 180 15.79 5.69 13.71
C PRO A 180 16.16 5.85 15.19
N PHE A 181 15.98 7.06 15.74
CA PHE A 181 16.19 7.34 17.16
C PHE A 181 15.25 6.50 18.03
N LEU A 182 13.94 6.55 17.76
CA LEU A 182 12.94 5.79 18.52
C LEU A 182 13.21 4.29 18.43
N ARG A 183 13.61 3.81 17.26
CA ARG A 183 13.96 2.41 17.03
C ARG A 183 15.16 1.99 17.88
N ALA A 184 16.24 2.77 17.87
CA ALA A 184 17.43 2.51 18.68
C ALA A 184 17.12 2.55 20.19
N PHE A 185 16.33 3.55 20.62
CA PHE A 185 15.85 3.66 22.00
C PHE A 185 15.05 2.44 22.45
N LEU A 186 14.10 1.99 21.63
CA LEU A 186 13.31 0.80 21.90
C LEU A 186 14.17 -0.47 21.91
N TYR A 187 15.17 -0.55 21.05
CA TYR A 187 16.06 -1.71 20.97
C TYR A 187 16.91 -1.87 22.23
N GLU A 188 17.67 -0.84 22.59
CA GLU A 188 18.55 -0.86 23.76
C GLU A 188 17.76 -0.90 25.07
N GLY A 189 16.60 -0.24 25.09
CA GLY A 189 15.70 -0.21 26.24
C GLY A 189 15.21 -1.58 26.70
N LYS A 190 15.22 -2.60 25.84
CA LYS A 190 14.92 -4.00 26.22
C LYS A 190 15.93 -4.57 27.22
N GLY A 191 17.12 -3.98 27.33
CA GLY A 191 18.15 -4.31 28.30
C GLY A 191 17.97 -3.66 29.68
N SER A 192 16.94 -2.81 29.87
CA SER A 192 16.70 -2.12 31.15
C SER A 192 16.59 -3.08 32.34
N GLY A 193 17.24 -2.72 33.46
CA GLY A 193 17.11 -3.45 34.73
C GLY A 193 15.74 -3.30 35.40
N ASN A 194 14.99 -2.22 35.10
CA ASN A 194 13.62 -2.06 35.58
C ASN A 194 12.66 -2.95 34.78
N ILE A 195 12.01 -3.90 35.46
CA ILE A 195 11.13 -4.92 34.85
C ILE A 195 9.95 -4.30 34.11
N PHE A 196 9.27 -3.32 34.71
CA PHE A 196 8.12 -2.66 34.09
C PHE A 196 8.51 -1.91 32.81
N LEU A 197 9.61 -1.14 32.89
CA LEU A 197 10.13 -0.41 31.73
C LEU A 197 10.59 -1.38 30.64
N LYS A 198 11.30 -2.45 31.00
CA LYS A 198 11.72 -3.51 30.07
C LYS A 198 10.53 -4.13 29.34
N PHE A 199 9.46 -4.46 30.06
CA PHE A 199 8.24 -5.00 29.46
C PHE A 199 7.61 -4.01 28.47
N LEU A 200 7.44 -2.75 28.88
CA LEU A 200 6.84 -1.71 28.05
C LEU A 200 7.66 -1.48 26.77
N LEU A 201 8.98 -1.32 26.89
CA LEU A 201 9.87 -1.09 25.75
C LEU A 201 9.94 -2.31 24.83
N SER A 202 9.93 -3.53 25.39
CA SER A 202 9.85 -4.77 24.60
C SER A 202 8.54 -4.88 23.83
N PHE A 203 7.42 -4.54 24.46
CA PHE A 203 6.10 -4.55 23.82
C PHE A 203 6.02 -3.50 22.70
N LEU A 204 6.49 -2.27 22.96
CA LEU A 204 6.54 -1.21 21.95
C LEU A 204 7.49 -1.57 20.79
N HIS A 205 8.66 -2.12 21.08
CA HIS A 205 9.59 -2.64 20.07
C HIS A 205 8.92 -3.73 19.21
N TYR A 206 8.18 -4.65 19.86
CA TYR A 206 7.45 -5.70 19.17
C TYR A 206 6.37 -5.15 18.24
N ILE A 207 5.62 -4.11 18.65
CA ILE A 207 4.57 -3.53 17.81
C ILE A 207 5.14 -2.64 16.69
N ILE A 208 6.21 -1.89 16.96
CA ILE A 208 6.73 -0.90 16.01
C ILE A 208 7.69 -1.54 14.99
N THR A 209 8.51 -2.48 15.45
CA THR A 209 9.68 -2.95 14.70
C THR A 209 9.63 -4.45 14.41
N SER A 210 9.36 -5.26 15.44
CA SER A 210 9.42 -6.71 15.37
C SER A 210 8.09 -7.33 14.91
N PRO A 211 8.01 -8.64 14.65
CA PRO A 211 9.11 -9.59 14.48
C PRO A 211 9.80 -9.55 13.11
N THR A 212 9.29 -8.77 12.15
CA THR A 212 9.87 -8.69 10.80
C THR A 212 10.34 -7.25 10.49
N PRO A 213 11.61 -6.92 10.81
CA PRO A 213 12.14 -5.56 10.75
C PRO A 213 12.38 -5.01 9.33
N HIS A 214 11.97 -5.74 8.28
CA HIS A 214 12.09 -5.31 6.88
C HIS A 214 11.15 -4.16 6.51
N LEU A 215 9.96 -4.10 7.13
CA LEU A 215 8.89 -3.15 6.83
C LEU A 215 8.25 -2.61 8.13
N THR A 216 9.10 -2.19 9.07
CA THR A 216 8.67 -1.65 10.37
C THR A 216 7.58 -0.58 10.23
N LEU A 217 6.65 -0.52 11.19
CA LEU A 217 5.59 0.49 11.19
C LEU A 217 6.15 1.91 11.07
N LEU A 218 7.23 2.19 11.82
CA LEU A 218 7.99 3.42 11.77
C LEU A 218 9.36 3.11 11.15
N PRO A 219 9.79 3.83 10.08
CA PRO A 219 9.19 5.04 9.53
C PRO A 219 8.11 4.84 8.45
N TRP A 220 7.80 3.62 8.02
CA TRP A 220 7.02 3.39 6.80
C TRP A 220 5.63 4.04 6.79
N ILE A 221 4.97 4.21 7.94
CA ILE A 221 3.68 4.91 8.03
C ILE A 221 3.75 6.36 7.52
N SER A 222 4.94 7.00 7.54
CA SER A 222 5.15 8.33 6.96
C SER A 222 4.79 8.39 5.48
N ILE A 223 4.96 7.29 4.74
CA ILE A 223 4.57 7.19 3.33
C ILE A 223 3.06 7.49 3.18
N CYS A 224 2.22 7.07 4.12
CA CYS A 224 0.78 7.38 4.09
C CYS A 224 0.53 8.90 4.26
N PHE A 225 1.30 9.57 5.12
CA PHE A 225 1.17 11.01 5.33
C PHE A 225 1.53 11.80 4.07
N ILE A 226 2.64 11.45 3.43
CA ILE A 226 3.14 12.14 2.25
C ILE A 226 2.33 11.78 1.00
N SER A 227 2.09 10.49 0.73
CA SER A 227 1.29 10.05 -0.44
C SER A 227 -0.12 10.64 -0.44
N THR A 228 -0.76 10.85 0.72
CA THR A 228 -2.09 11.48 0.78
C THR A 228 -2.12 12.92 0.26
N ILE A 229 -1.00 13.64 0.30
CA ILE A 229 -0.90 15.00 -0.24
C ILE A 229 -0.80 14.92 -1.77
N PHE A 230 0.10 14.08 -2.26
CA PHE A 230 0.31 13.90 -3.69
C PHE A 230 -0.93 13.34 -4.39
N GLY A 231 -1.67 12.42 -3.77
CA GLY A 231 -2.89 11.92 -4.38
C GLY A 231 -4.06 12.90 -4.37
N GLU A 232 -4.07 13.91 -3.49
CA GLU A 232 -5.00 15.02 -3.63
C GLU A 232 -4.65 15.88 -4.85
N TYR A 233 -3.37 16.18 -5.10
CA TYR A 233 -2.96 16.87 -6.32
C TYR A 233 -3.35 16.09 -7.58
N ILE A 234 -3.19 14.77 -7.56
CA ILE A 234 -3.64 13.92 -8.67
C ILE A 234 -5.16 14.03 -8.86
N PHE A 235 -5.93 13.88 -7.78
CA PHE A 235 -7.38 13.94 -7.86
C PHE A 235 -7.89 15.31 -8.33
N GLU A 236 -7.29 16.40 -7.86
CA GLU A 236 -7.58 17.77 -8.30
C GLU A 236 -7.31 17.93 -9.81
N ALA A 237 -6.19 17.42 -10.30
CA ALA A 237 -5.84 17.49 -11.72
C ALA A 237 -6.81 16.64 -12.59
N MET A 238 -7.18 15.44 -12.13
CA MET A 238 -8.17 14.58 -12.80
C MET A 238 -9.56 15.22 -12.89
N ASN A 239 -9.97 15.98 -11.85
CA ASN A 239 -11.26 16.66 -11.86
C ASN A 239 -11.28 17.83 -12.84
N LYS A 240 -10.14 18.54 -12.99
CA LYS A 240 -9.99 19.60 -14.00
C LYS A 240 -9.95 19.02 -15.41
N GLY A 241 -9.22 17.91 -15.61
CA GLY A 241 -9.13 17.22 -16.89
C GLY A 241 -8.47 18.02 -18.01
N THR A 242 -7.80 19.15 -17.70
CA THR A 242 -7.09 19.98 -18.67
C THR A 242 -5.63 19.56 -18.78
N GLU A 243 -5.03 19.73 -19.97
CA GLU A 243 -3.61 19.45 -20.20
C GLU A 243 -2.73 20.28 -19.25
N ASP A 244 -3.05 21.55 -19.04
CA ASP A 244 -2.34 22.42 -18.10
C ASP A 244 -2.34 21.90 -16.66
N ALA A 245 -3.47 21.34 -16.20
CA ALA A 245 -3.55 20.73 -14.87
C ALA A 245 -2.66 19.49 -14.76
N TYR A 246 -2.58 18.69 -15.83
CA TYR A 246 -1.72 17.51 -15.90
C TYR A 246 -0.23 17.90 -15.96
N VAL A 247 0.13 18.93 -16.73
CA VAL A 247 1.50 19.46 -16.79
C VAL A 247 1.90 20.06 -15.43
N GLY A 248 1.00 20.79 -14.78
CA GLY A 248 1.23 21.33 -13.43
C GLY A 248 1.49 20.22 -12.40
N MET A 249 0.69 19.17 -12.41
CA MET A 249 0.88 17.99 -11.57
C MET A 249 2.21 17.28 -11.87
N PHE A 250 2.54 17.06 -13.15
CA PHE A 250 3.82 16.48 -13.57
C PHE A 250 5.00 17.27 -12.98
N ARG A 251 4.99 18.60 -13.09
CA ARG A 251 6.04 19.47 -12.54
C ARG A 251 6.15 19.34 -11.02
N ILE A 252 5.02 19.30 -10.31
CA ILE A 252 5.01 19.11 -8.85
C ILE A 252 5.68 17.78 -8.48
N PHE A 253 5.30 16.68 -9.14
CA PHE A 253 5.86 15.36 -8.82
C PHE A 253 7.35 15.27 -9.18
N PHE A 254 7.73 15.81 -10.33
CA PHE A 254 9.12 15.81 -10.80
C PHE A 254 10.03 16.60 -9.86
N VAL A 255 9.65 17.84 -9.52
CA VAL A 255 10.44 18.72 -8.64
C VAL A 255 10.57 18.13 -7.24
N TRP A 256 9.45 17.73 -6.62
CA TRP A 256 9.51 17.13 -5.29
C TRP A 256 10.20 15.77 -5.27
N GLY A 257 10.10 14.99 -6.35
CA GLY A 257 10.84 13.75 -6.52
C GLY A 257 12.35 13.98 -6.45
N ILE A 258 12.85 14.96 -7.20
CA ILE A 258 14.28 15.34 -7.17
C ILE A 258 14.67 15.86 -5.79
N VAL A 259 13.89 16.77 -5.20
CA VAL A 259 14.18 17.33 -3.86
C VAL A 259 14.30 16.23 -2.82
N PHE A 260 13.37 15.27 -2.79
CA PHE A 260 13.40 14.17 -1.82
C PHE A 260 14.56 13.19 -2.07
N ILE A 261 14.93 12.92 -3.32
CA ILE A 261 16.14 12.12 -3.62
C ILE A 261 17.38 12.83 -3.10
N LEU A 262 17.53 14.14 -3.40
CA LEU A 262 18.68 14.91 -2.94
C LEU A 262 18.75 15.01 -1.42
N LEU A 263 17.61 15.18 -0.75
CA LEU A 263 17.56 15.12 0.72
C LEU A 263 17.95 13.73 1.23
N GLY A 264 17.42 12.66 0.63
CA GLY A 264 17.77 11.29 1.02
C GLY A 264 19.25 10.99 0.88
N ILE A 265 19.93 11.52 -0.14
CA ILE A 265 21.35 11.28 -0.39
C ILE A 265 22.24 12.21 0.43
N PHE A 266 21.99 13.51 0.41
CA PHE A 266 22.94 14.53 0.88
C PHE A 266 22.60 15.15 2.24
N PHE A 267 21.35 15.04 2.71
CA PHE A 267 20.99 15.57 4.02
C PHE A 267 21.57 14.69 5.13
N ILE A 268 21.77 15.30 6.30
CA ILE A 268 22.40 14.66 7.45
C ILE A 268 21.30 14.22 8.43
N PHE A 269 21.35 12.96 8.86
CA PHE A 269 20.34 12.33 9.72
C PHE A 269 20.99 11.77 10.98
N PRO A 270 20.25 11.72 12.11
CA PRO A 270 20.76 11.12 13.34
C PRO A 270 21.01 9.61 13.13
N ASN A 271 22.17 9.13 13.56
CA ASN A 271 22.53 7.73 13.54
C ASN A 271 22.31 7.10 14.93
N GLY A 272 21.16 6.45 15.11
CA GLY A 272 20.83 5.77 16.37
C GLY A 272 20.50 6.72 17.52
N LEU A 273 21.04 6.45 18.71
CA LEU A 273 20.75 7.21 19.93
C LEU A 273 21.62 8.45 20.13
N ASN A 274 22.81 8.47 19.52
CA ASN A 274 23.72 9.59 19.69
C ASN A 274 23.24 10.77 18.83
N LEU A 275 22.51 11.71 19.45
CA LEU A 275 22.08 12.96 18.81
C LEU A 275 23.25 13.88 18.42
N MET A 276 24.50 13.50 18.65
CA MET A 276 25.68 14.17 18.12
C MET A 276 26.30 13.45 16.91
N ASP A 277 25.93 12.18 16.64
CA ASP A 277 26.39 11.43 15.46
C ASP A 277 25.37 11.60 14.33
N TRP A 278 25.57 12.64 13.53
CA TRP A 278 24.76 12.94 12.36
C TRP A 278 25.54 12.59 11.10
N GLN A 279 24.97 11.71 10.27
CA GLN A 279 25.64 11.21 9.07
C GLN A 279 24.83 11.50 7.80
N PRO A 280 25.49 11.86 6.69
CA PRO A 280 24.80 12.06 5.43
C PRO A 280 24.21 10.74 4.92
N GLY A 281 23.19 10.82 4.07
CA GLY A 281 22.56 9.63 3.46
C GLY A 281 23.54 8.74 2.68
N TRP A 282 24.56 9.32 2.06
CA TRP A 282 25.60 8.57 1.33
C TRP A 282 26.65 7.93 2.24
N ALA A 283 26.64 8.19 3.55
CA ALA A 283 27.54 7.54 4.50
C ALA A 283 27.37 6.01 4.47
N LEU A 284 28.49 5.31 4.43
CA LEU A 284 28.54 3.86 4.33
C LEU A 284 28.33 3.22 5.70
N GLN A 285 27.33 2.36 5.81
CA GLN A 285 27.00 1.64 7.02
C GLN A 285 27.38 0.16 6.92
N THR A 286 27.65 -0.42 8.07
CA THR A 286 27.88 -1.85 8.28
C THR A 286 27.03 -2.33 9.45
N GLU A 287 27.03 -3.64 9.72
CA GLU A 287 26.40 -4.19 10.92
C GLU A 287 26.88 -3.50 12.20
N ALA A 288 28.18 -3.21 12.28
CA ALA A 288 28.80 -2.63 13.47
C ALA A 288 28.50 -1.12 13.66
N SER A 289 28.14 -0.40 12.60
CA SER A 289 27.89 1.05 12.66
C SER A 289 26.45 1.42 12.99
N MET A 290 25.53 0.44 12.99
CA MET A 290 24.10 0.66 13.23
C MET A 290 23.63 -0.02 14.52
N VAL A 291 22.92 0.71 15.37
CA VAL A 291 22.34 0.16 16.60
C VAL A 291 21.41 -1.02 16.29
N GLY A 292 21.74 -2.19 16.83
CA GLY A 292 21.01 -3.44 16.62
C GLY A 292 21.39 -4.24 15.37
N GLY A 293 22.33 -3.77 14.54
CA GLY A 293 22.88 -4.52 13.42
C GLY A 293 21.82 -5.17 12.51
N PHE A 294 22.00 -6.44 12.15
CA PHE A 294 21.03 -7.19 11.32
C PHE A 294 19.66 -7.37 11.98
N SER A 295 19.60 -7.40 13.32
CA SER A 295 18.33 -7.61 14.03
C SER A 295 17.37 -6.43 13.86
N GLU A 296 17.90 -5.23 13.66
CA GLU A 296 17.11 -4.04 13.35
C GLU A 296 17.17 -3.72 11.85
N TYR A 297 18.31 -3.84 11.20
CA TYR A 297 18.45 -3.48 9.80
C TYR A 297 18.77 -4.73 8.97
N PRO A 298 17.81 -5.65 8.80
CA PRO A 298 18.06 -6.92 8.11
C PRO A 298 18.41 -6.70 6.63
N PHE A 299 18.09 -5.54 6.07
CA PHE A 299 18.50 -5.17 4.73
C PHE A 299 20.03 -5.09 4.55
N LEU A 300 20.78 -4.93 5.64
CA LEU A 300 22.25 -5.05 5.63
C LEU A 300 22.71 -6.46 5.26
N GLU A 301 21.88 -7.50 5.39
CA GLU A 301 22.23 -8.86 4.98
C GLU A 301 22.57 -8.91 3.48
N ASN A 302 21.95 -8.06 2.67
CA ASN A 302 22.27 -7.93 1.25
C ASN A 302 23.71 -7.48 1.00
N LEU A 303 24.29 -6.66 1.90
CA LEU A 303 25.70 -6.29 1.84
C LEU A 303 26.59 -7.50 2.12
N LYS A 304 26.23 -8.33 3.11
CA LYS A 304 26.95 -9.57 3.42
C LYS A 304 26.90 -10.53 2.24
N ILE A 305 25.75 -10.66 1.60
CA ILE A 305 25.55 -11.49 0.40
C ILE A 305 26.39 -10.96 -0.78
N ALA A 306 26.35 -9.66 -1.05
CA ALA A 306 27.13 -9.05 -2.14
C ALA A 306 28.65 -9.24 -1.98
N LYS A 307 29.15 -9.21 -0.74
CA LYS A 307 30.56 -9.43 -0.41
C LYS A 307 31.08 -10.84 -0.75
N LEU A 308 30.20 -11.82 -0.92
CA LEU A 308 30.60 -13.18 -1.32
C LEU A 308 31.22 -13.20 -2.73
N GLY A 309 30.70 -12.38 -3.65
CA GLY A 309 31.21 -12.28 -5.02
C GLY A 309 32.05 -11.03 -5.30
N ILE A 310 31.86 -9.95 -4.53
CA ILE A 310 32.59 -8.69 -4.69
C ILE A 310 33.30 -8.36 -3.37
N PRO A 311 34.48 -8.96 -3.10
CA PRO A 311 35.24 -8.62 -1.91
C PRO A 311 35.64 -7.15 -1.94
N GLY A 312 35.63 -6.51 -0.76
CA GLY A 312 36.09 -5.12 -0.62
C GLY A 312 35.01 -4.04 -0.64
N ILE A 313 33.71 -4.38 -0.73
CA ILE A 313 32.65 -3.37 -0.54
C ILE A 313 32.73 -2.83 0.90
N PRO A 314 33.03 -1.54 1.13
CA PRO A 314 33.28 -1.03 2.49
C PRO A 314 32.01 -0.99 3.36
N GLY A 315 30.85 -0.72 2.75
CA GLY A 315 29.57 -0.64 3.44
C GLY A 315 28.41 -0.42 2.47
N MET A 316 27.20 -0.26 3.00
CA MET A 316 26.00 0.10 2.25
C MET A 316 25.64 1.56 2.54
N PRO A 317 25.44 2.43 1.53
CA PRO A 317 24.94 3.78 1.75
C PRO A 317 23.65 3.80 2.58
N ASN A 318 23.57 4.69 3.57
CA ASN A 318 22.43 4.80 4.49
C ASN A 318 21.07 4.98 3.76
N PHE A 319 21.05 5.69 2.62
CA PHE A 319 19.84 5.87 1.81
C PHE A 319 19.34 4.59 1.11
N LEU A 320 20.16 3.52 1.03
CA LEU A 320 19.76 2.22 0.52
C LEU A 320 19.28 1.26 1.62
N ILE A 321 19.41 1.63 2.90
CA ILE A 321 19.06 0.74 4.02
C ILE A 321 17.62 1.00 4.44
N ARG A 322 16.76 0.00 4.28
CA ARG A 322 15.35 0.11 4.69
C ARG A 322 15.20 0.51 6.16
N GLY A 323 14.26 1.41 6.40
CA GLY A 323 13.89 1.86 7.75
C GLY A 323 14.72 3.03 8.29
N THR A 324 15.69 3.54 7.53
CA THR A 324 16.44 4.75 7.86
C THR A 324 15.72 6.00 7.35
N SER A 325 16.00 7.16 7.93
CA SER A 325 15.41 8.44 7.48
C SER A 325 15.82 8.77 6.04
N ALA A 326 17.11 8.58 5.73
CA ALA A 326 17.68 8.77 4.39
C ALA A 326 16.94 7.94 3.34
N ASN A 327 16.72 6.65 3.64
CA ASN A 327 15.99 5.74 2.76
C ASN A 327 14.54 6.16 2.54
N MET A 328 13.85 6.67 3.55
CA MET A 328 12.47 7.13 3.38
C MET A 328 12.34 8.33 2.46
N PHE A 329 13.25 9.30 2.54
CA PHE A 329 13.28 10.43 1.60
C PHE A 329 13.63 9.93 0.19
N TYR A 330 14.69 9.13 0.07
CA TYR A 330 15.13 8.58 -1.21
C TYR A 330 14.02 7.78 -1.92
N ASN A 331 13.42 6.81 -1.24
CA ASN A 331 12.38 5.94 -1.80
C ASN A 331 11.10 6.72 -2.19
N GLN A 332 10.67 7.70 -1.38
CA GLN A 332 9.53 8.53 -1.71
C GLN A 332 9.82 9.46 -2.90
N GLY A 333 11.02 10.04 -2.95
CA GLY A 333 11.46 10.86 -4.07
C GLY A 333 11.54 10.06 -5.37
N ALA A 334 12.13 8.86 -5.33
CA ALA A 334 12.18 7.94 -6.46
C ALA A 334 10.76 7.54 -6.93
N SER A 335 9.85 7.26 -5.98
CA SER A 335 8.46 6.94 -6.31
C SER A 335 7.75 8.09 -7.04
N LEU A 336 7.92 9.33 -6.56
CA LEU A 336 7.36 10.52 -7.21
C LEU A 336 7.94 10.73 -8.61
N LEU A 337 9.25 10.57 -8.76
CA LEU A 337 9.93 10.75 -10.04
C LEU A 337 9.49 9.68 -11.06
N LEU A 338 9.40 8.42 -10.66
CA LEU A 338 8.89 7.33 -11.50
C LEU A 338 7.45 7.61 -11.95
N ILE A 339 6.57 7.99 -11.01
CA ILE A 339 5.20 8.37 -11.35
C ILE A 339 5.19 9.55 -12.32
N ALA A 340 5.99 10.60 -12.10
CA ALA A 340 6.07 11.76 -13.00
C ALA A 340 6.48 11.36 -14.42
N ILE A 341 7.55 10.56 -14.55
CA ILE A 341 8.08 10.11 -15.85
C ILE A 341 7.00 9.32 -16.61
N PHE A 342 6.39 8.32 -15.98
CA PHE A 342 5.38 7.50 -16.65
C PHE A 342 4.06 8.24 -16.88
N PHE A 343 3.67 9.15 -15.98
CA PHE A 343 2.52 10.03 -16.17
C PHE A 343 2.70 10.93 -17.40
N TYR A 344 3.90 11.49 -17.59
CA TYR A 344 4.20 12.29 -18.77
C TYR A 344 4.10 11.46 -20.07
N PHE A 345 4.70 10.27 -20.11
CA PHE A 345 4.69 9.46 -21.33
C PHE A 345 3.31 8.85 -21.65
N ILE A 346 2.60 8.35 -20.63
CA ILE A 346 1.38 7.58 -20.83
C ILE A 346 0.14 8.46 -20.85
N ASP A 347 0.00 9.40 -19.90
CA ASP A 347 -1.24 10.18 -19.75
C ASP A 347 -1.16 11.55 -20.44
N ILE A 348 0.00 12.23 -20.48
CA ILE A 348 0.15 13.50 -21.20
C ILE A 348 0.43 13.26 -22.69
N LYS A 349 1.44 12.44 -23.02
CA LYS A 349 1.80 12.12 -24.41
C LYS A 349 0.93 11.02 -25.04
N ASN A 350 -0.02 10.46 -24.29
CA ASN A 350 -0.95 9.42 -24.76
C ASN A 350 -0.25 8.22 -25.44
N LYS A 351 1.00 7.90 -25.06
CA LYS A 351 1.70 6.75 -25.65
C LYS A 351 1.02 5.45 -25.19
N SER A 352 0.72 4.58 -26.15
CA SER A 352 0.22 3.23 -25.91
C SER A 352 1.06 2.21 -26.67
N SER A 353 1.29 1.07 -26.06
CA SER A 353 1.95 -0.09 -26.67
C SER A 353 1.43 -1.35 -26.00
N ASN A 354 1.63 -2.51 -26.62
CA ASN A 354 1.22 -3.79 -26.03
C ASN A 354 1.89 -4.02 -24.67
N ILE A 355 3.17 -3.64 -24.55
CA ILE A 355 3.91 -3.71 -23.27
C ILE A 355 3.25 -2.83 -22.21
N ILE A 356 2.89 -1.57 -22.55
CA ILE A 356 2.19 -0.67 -21.63
C ILE A 356 0.86 -1.29 -21.17
N ASN A 357 0.09 -1.89 -22.09
CA ASN A 357 -1.18 -2.53 -21.74
C ASN A 357 -1.00 -3.75 -20.84
N VAL A 358 0.04 -4.56 -21.04
CA VAL A 358 0.38 -5.69 -20.15
C VAL A 358 0.71 -5.20 -18.75
N PHE A 359 1.55 -4.17 -18.61
CA PHE A 359 1.87 -3.62 -17.29
C PHE A 359 0.65 -2.95 -16.63
N ILE A 360 -0.18 -2.24 -17.38
CA ILE A 360 -1.45 -1.73 -16.85
C ILE A 360 -2.30 -2.89 -16.31
N TYR A 361 -2.42 -3.98 -17.07
CA TYR A 361 -3.14 -5.18 -16.63
C TYR A 361 -2.55 -5.76 -15.33
N TYR A 362 -1.22 -5.92 -15.24
CA TYR A 362 -0.55 -6.36 -14.01
C TYR A 362 -0.80 -5.43 -12.83
N GLY A 363 -0.84 -4.12 -13.05
CA GLY A 363 -1.16 -3.16 -11.99
C GLY A 363 -2.58 -3.31 -11.46
N LYS A 364 -3.54 -3.66 -12.32
CA LYS A 364 -4.92 -3.92 -11.93
C LYS A 364 -5.05 -5.20 -11.10
N THR A 365 -4.27 -6.23 -11.44
CA THR A 365 -4.32 -7.57 -10.81
C THR A 365 -3.19 -7.81 -9.80
N SER A 366 -2.47 -6.77 -9.42
CA SER A 366 -1.19 -6.91 -8.72
C SER A 366 -1.28 -7.61 -7.36
N LEU A 367 -2.41 -7.51 -6.64
CA LEU A 367 -2.56 -8.17 -5.33
C LEU A 367 -2.78 -9.66 -5.51
N SER A 368 -3.63 -10.06 -6.46
CA SER A 368 -3.73 -11.45 -6.90
C SER A 368 -2.37 -12.01 -7.35
N LEU A 369 -1.65 -11.31 -8.23
CA LEU A 369 -0.30 -11.70 -8.66
C LEU A 369 0.65 -11.86 -7.47
N PHE A 370 0.62 -10.91 -6.53
CA PHE A 370 1.43 -10.97 -5.32
C PHE A 370 1.11 -12.21 -4.46
N LEU A 371 -0.13 -12.65 -4.35
CA LEU A 371 -0.46 -13.78 -3.49
C LEU A 371 -0.25 -15.13 -4.20
N VAL A 372 -0.60 -15.21 -5.48
CA VAL A 372 -0.51 -16.45 -6.25
C VAL A 372 0.94 -16.83 -6.53
N HIS A 373 1.86 -15.87 -6.75
CA HIS A 373 3.24 -16.21 -7.10
C HIS A 373 3.96 -17.03 -6.00
N PHE A 374 3.62 -16.83 -4.72
CA PHE A 374 4.18 -17.61 -3.61
C PHE A 374 3.93 -19.11 -3.74
N LEU A 375 2.85 -19.53 -4.42
CA LEU A 375 2.57 -20.96 -4.66
C LEU A 375 3.60 -21.63 -5.57
N PHE A 376 4.30 -20.84 -6.40
CA PHE A 376 5.23 -21.33 -7.42
C PHE A 376 6.70 -21.13 -7.01
N ILE A 377 7.00 -20.34 -5.98
CA ILE A 377 8.38 -20.14 -5.48
C ILE A 377 9.08 -21.48 -5.18
N PRO A 378 8.44 -22.49 -4.57
CA PRO A 378 9.11 -23.74 -4.23
C PRO A 378 9.59 -24.61 -5.41
N LEU A 379 9.25 -24.29 -6.66
CA LEU A 379 9.47 -25.19 -7.80
C LEU A 379 10.93 -25.37 -8.22
N PHE A 380 11.78 -24.36 -8.05
CA PHE A 380 13.13 -24.33 -8.63
C PHE A 380 14.22 -23.96 -7.63
N PHE A 381 14.22 -24.57 -6.44
CA PHE A 381 15.18 -24.22 -5.39
C PHE A 381 16.65 -24.36 -5.82
N ASN A 382 17.40 -23.24 -5.81
CA ASN A 382 18.83 -23.13 -6.10
C ASN A 382 19.26 -23.75 -7.44
N GLN A 383 18.46 -23.61 -8.50
CA GLN A 383 18.70 -24.29 -9.78
C GLN A 383 19.37 -23.45 -10.86
N PHE A 384 19.29 -22.11 -10.78
CA PHE A 384 19.61 -21.26 -11.93
C PHE A 384 20.78 -20.30 -11.66
N GLY A 385 21.75 -20.29 -12.57
CA GLY A 385 22.70 -19.19 -12.67
C GLY A 385 22.04 -17.92 -13.19
N ILE A 386 22.73 -16.77 -13.08
CA ILE A 386 22.18 -15.43 -13.37
C ILE A 386 21.47 -15.35 -14.74
N VAL A 387 22.13 -15.81 -15.81
CA VAL A 387 21.60 -15.69 -17.18
C VAL A 387 20.32 -16.51 -17.33
N LEU A 388 20.33 -17.76 -16.85
CA LEU A 388 19.18 -18.63 -16.92
C LEU A 388 18.04 -18.13 -16.03
N PHE A 389 18.36 -17.60 -14.84
CA PHE A 389 17.40 -16.96 -13.95
C PHE A 389 16.67 -15.79 -14.62
N LEU A 390 17.36 -14.94 -15.39
CA LEU A 390 16.71 -13.85 -16.11
C LEU A 390 15.74 -14.36 -17.18
N ILE A 391 16.13 -15.37 -17.96
CA ILE A 391 15.27 -15.97 -19.00
C ILE A 391 14.05 -16.64 -18.37
N VAL A 392 14.26 -17.47 -17.35
CA VAL A 392 13.19 -18.18 -16.64
C VAL A 392 12.30 -17.19 -15.87
N GLY A 393 12.88 -16.16 -15.24
CA GLY A 393 12.17 -15.13 -14.51
C GLY A 393 11.24 -14.31 -15.41
N ILE A 394 11.71 -13.88 -16.60
CA ILE A 394 10.87 -13.20 -17.59
C ILE A 394 9.75 -14.11 -18.10
N SER A 395 10.08 -15.37 -18.41
CA SER A 395 9.08 -16.37 -18.85
C SER A 395 8.03 -16.62 -17.77
N TYR A 396 8.47 -16.69 -16.51
CA TYR A 396 7.62 -16.87 -15.35
C TYR A 396 6.66 -15.68 -15.13
N ILE A 397 7.14 -14.45 -15.29
CA ILE A 397 6.28 -13.25 -15.27
C ILE A 397 5.21 -13.34 -16.35
N GLY A 398 5.59 -13.70 -17.58
CA GLY A 398 4.66 -13.91 -18.69
C GLY A 398 3.61 -14.98 -18.37
N PHE A 399 4.04 -16.12 -17.84
CA PHE A 399 3.19 -17.20 -17.36
C PHE A 399 2.20 -16.72 -16.29
N MET A 400 2.66 -16.00 -15.26
CA MET A 400 1.81 -15.46 -14.20
C MET A 400 0.75 -14.49 -14.76
N GLY A 401 1.13 -13.68 -15.75
CA GLY A 401 0.20 -12.82 -16.47
C GLY A 401 -0.91 -13.58 -17.19
N LEU A 402 -0.53 -14.61 -17.97
CA LEU A 402 -1.47 -15.47 -18.68
C LEU A 402 -2.36 -16.25 -17.71
N PHE A 403 -1.79 -16.80 -16.64
CA PHE A 403 -2.51 -17.51 -15.59
C PHE A 403 -3.59 -16.62 -14.97
N MET A 404 -3.24 -15.38 -14.59
CA MET A 404 -4.21 -14.43 -14.06
C MET A 404 -5.27 -14.03 -15.08
N TYR A 405 -4.90 -13.93 -16.36
CA TYR A 405 -5.85 -13.65 -17.43
C TYR A 405 -6.89 -14.76 -17.53
N LEU A 406 -6.44 -16.02 -17.58
CA LEU A 406 -7.32 -17.18 -17.63
C LEU A 406 -8.21 -17.25 -16.39
N TRP A 407 -7.64 -17.05 -15.20
CA TRP A 407 -8.36 -17.05 -13.93
C TRP A 407 -9.47 -15.99 -13.90
N LEU A 408 -9.17 -14.76 -14.33
CA LEU A 408 -10.14 -13.68 -14.30
C LEU A 408 -11.21 -13.82 -15.38
N GLU A 409 -10.83 -14.16 -16.61
CA GLU A 409 -11.77 -14.24 -17.74
C GLU A 409 -12.69 -15.46 -17.64
N TYR A 410 -12.12 -16.65 -17.41
CA TYR A 410 -12.89 -17.90 -17.48
C TYR A 410 -13.45 -18.36 -16.13
N PHE A 411 -12.77 -18.05 -15.02
CA PHE A 411 -13.20 -18.45 -13.67
C PHE A 411 -13.81 -17.28 -12.87
N LYS A 412 -14.10 -16.15 -13.54
CA LYS A 412 -14.69 -14.95 -12.95
C LYS A 412 -13.97 -14.45 -11.69
N GLY A 413 -12.67 -14.72 -11.54
CA GLY A 413 -11.90 -14.28 -10.38
C GLY A 413 -12.28 -14.93 -9.05
N VAL A 414 -13.07 -16.01 -9.04
CA VAL A 414 -13.51 -16.66 -7.79
C VAL A 414 -12.29 -17.10 -6.97
N GLY A 415 -12.29 -16.83 -5.66
CA GLY A 415 -11.18 -17.14 -4.77
C GLY A 415 -10.01 -16.16 -4.80
N SER A 416 -9.99 -15.18 -5.71
CA SER A 416 -8.98 -14.13 -5.70
C SER A 416 -9.08 -13.25 -4.43
N PRO A 417 -7.98 -12.62 -3.99
CA PRO A 417 -8.00 -11.66 -2.88
C PRO A 417 -9.02 -10.53 -3.09
N GLU A 418 -9.12 -10.02 -4.32
CA GLU A 418 -10.11 -9.02 -4.70
C GLU A 418 -11.54 -9.56 -4.53
N TRP A 419 -11.81 -10.78 -5.00
CA TRP A 419 -13.10 -11.45 -4.81
C TRP A 419 -13.46 -11.61 -3.33
N LEU A 420 -12.52 -12.05 -2.49
CA LEU A 420 -12.72 -12.18 -1.05
C LEU A 420 -13.07 -10.84 -0.39
N MET A 421 -12.39 -9.76 -0.78
CA MET A 421 -12.72 -8.41 -0.31
C MET A 421 -14.14 -8.00 -0.68
N VAL A 422 -14.61 -8.36 -1.87
CA VAL A 422 -15.99 -8.09 -2.31
C VAL A 422 -16.99 -8.80 -1.41
N GLN A 423 -16.78 -10.10 -1.21
CA GLN A 423 -17.71 -10.94 -0.45
C GLN A 423 -17.79 -10.48 1.01
N LEU A 424 -16.65 -10.27 1.67
CA LEU A 424 -16.61 -9.77 3.05
C LEU A 424 -17.18 -8.35 3.15
N GLY A 425 -16.98 -7.52 2.13
CA GLY A 425 -17.58 -6.19 2.02
C GLY A 425 -19.11 -6.20 1.89
N ARG A 426 -19.70 -7.29 1.36
CA ARG A 426 -21.15 -7.49 1.26
C ARG A 426 -21.78 -7.94 2.58
N ILE A 427 -21.07 -8.74 3.40
CA ILE A 427 -21.57 -9.21 4.71
C ILE A 427 -21.94 -8.03 5.62
N GLY A 428 -21.21 -6.91 5.53
CA GLY A 428 -21.51 -5.69 6.29
C GLY A 428 -22.57 -4.77 5.67
N GLN A 429 -23.08 -5.07 4.46
CA GLN A 429 -24.07 -4.23 3.78
C GLN A 429 -25.48 -4.73 4.06
N LYS A 430 -26.36 -3.80 4.46
CA LYS A 430 -27.79 -4.10 4.57
C LYS A 430 -28.32 -4.51 3.20
N SER A 431 -29.06 -5.61 3.12
CA SER A 431 -29.77 -6.01 1.90
C SER A 431 -30.64 -4.86 1.38
N GLY A 432 -30.94 -4.85 0.08
CA GLY A 432 -31.82 -3.84 -0.52
C GLY A 432 -33.15 -3.71 0.21
N GLU A 433 -33.69 -4.83 0.67
CA GLU A 433 -34.89 -4.87 1.50
C GLU A 433 -34.71 -4.21 2.86
N ALA A 434 -33.58 -4.47 3.55
CA ALA A 434 -33.28 -3.82 4.81
C ALA A 434 -33.06 -2.30 4.65
N VAL A 435 -32.50 -1.86 3.53
CA VAL A 435 -32.40 -0.43 3.18
C VAL A 435 -33.78 0.14 2.89
N LYS A 436 -34.60 -0.47 2.02
CA LYS A 436 -35.98 -0.06 1.72
C LYS A 436 -36.82 0.04 3.01
N LYS A 437 -36.72 -0.95 3.91
CA LYS A 437 -37.40 -0.96 5.21
C LYS A 437 -36.92 0.17 6.13
N THR A 438 -35.61 0.45 6.14
CA THR A 438 -35.04 1.56 6.91
C THR A 438 -35.49 2.90 6.35
N SER A 439 -35.46 3.10 5.03
CA SER A 439 -35.93 4.31 4.36
C SER A 439 -37.43 4.54 4.60
N LYS A 440 -38.28 3.51 4.43
CA LYS A 440 -39.71 3.60 4.75
C LYS A 440 -39.93 4.02 6.22
N LYS A 441 -39.14 3.52 7.18
CA LYS A 441 -39.20 3.91 8.59
C LYS A 441 -38.72 5.34 8.87
N VAL A 442 -37.76 5.86 8.10
CA VAL A 442 -37.30 7.25 8.20
C VAL A 442 -38.32 8.21 7.61
N TYR A 443 -38.82 7.93 6.40
CA TYR A 443 -39.88 8.72 5.76
C TYR A 443 -41.15 8.78 6.61
N SER A 444 -41.57 7.66 7.22
CA SER A 444 -42.73 7.66 8.11
C SER A 444 -42.51 8.52 9.37
N LYS A 445 -41.30 8.54 9.93
CA LYS A 445 -40.95 9.44 11.05
C LYS A 445 -40.93 10.91 10.65
N ILE A 446 -40.39 11.26 9.48
CA ILE A 446 -40.38 12.64 8.97
C ILE A 446 -41.82 13.11 8.75
N ARG A 447 -42.65 12.30 8.07
CA ARG A 447 -44.07 12.62 7.81
C ARG A 447 -44.86 12.78 9.11
N LYS A 448 -44.58 11.96 10.14
CA LYS A 448 -45.19 12.11 11.47
C LYS A 448 -44.77 13.43 12.13
N LYS A 449 -43.49 13.81 12.06
CA LYS A 449 -43.01 15.11 12.57
C LYS A 449 -43.64 16.30 11.85
N GLU A 450 -43.75 16.26 10.52
CA GLU A 450 -44.40 17.32 9.75
C GLU A 450 -45.89 17.47 10.10
N ARG A 451 -46.61 16.37 10.30
CA ARG A 451 -48.00 16.41 10.76
C ARG A 451 -48.13 17.03 12.15
N VAL A 452 -47.27 16.64 13.09
CA VAL A 452 -47.25 17.24 14.44
C VAL A 452 -46.99 18.73 14.35
N LYS A 453 -45.98 19.16 13.58
CA LYS A 453 -45.65 20.57 13.38
C LYS A 453 -46.82 21.37 12.78
N LYS A 454 -47.47 20.84 11.73
CA LYS A 454 -48.67 21.47 11.14
C LYS A 454 -49.81 21.61 12.15
N MET A 455 -49.98 20.65 13.04
CA MET A 455 -51.01 20.68 14.09
C MET A 455 -50.67 21.70 15.18
N GLU A 456 -49.41 21.78 15.60
CA GLU A 456 -48.92 22.83 16.50
C GLU A 456 -49.11 24.24 15.90
N ASP A 457 -48.78 24.42 14.62
CA ASP A 457 -48.96 25.70 13.92
C ASP A 457 -50.44 26.07 13.76
N PHE A 458 -51.33 25.10 13.61
CA PHE A 458 -52.79 25.31 13.59
C PHE A 458 -53.31 25.71 14.97
N MET A 459 -52.88 25.01 16.03
CA MET A 459 -53.27 25.31 17.41
C MET A 459 -52.80 26.69 17.89
N LYS A 460 -51.70 27.23 17.33
CA LYS A 460 -51.24 28.60 17.63
C LYS A 460 -52.06 29.70 16.94
N LYS A 461 -52.87 29.35 15.94
CA LYS A 461 -53.70 30.30 15.18
C LYS A 461 -55.13 30.39 15.73
N LEU A 462 -55.55 29.40 16.51
CA LEU A 462 -56.74 29.46 17.36
C LEU A 462 -56.39 30.20 18.65
#